data_AF-A0A2G2PRY9-F1
#
_entry.id   AF-A0A2G2PRY9-F1
#
_cell.length_a   1.000
_cell.length_b   1.000
_cell.length_c   1.000
_cell.angle_alpha   90.00
_cell.angle_beta   90.00
_cell.angle_gamma   90.00
#
_symmetry.space_group_name_H-M   'P 1'
#
loop_
_entity.id
_entity.type
_entity.pdbx_description
1 polymer ?
#
loop_
_entity_poly.entity_id
_entity_poly.type
_entity_poly.pdbx_seq_one_letter_code
_entity_poly.pdbx_strand_id
1 'polypeptide(L)'
;MKKSKSPIKTLLLIIIGIIFINFVGSYFYKRFDLTQDQRFTLSEAAKETIALIDEPIFIEVFLEGDFPSEFKRLQSETKQLLEEFEAYNPNIKFKFVNPSEKEGDVEALLKFGVKPAQIEVKENGNISSQQIFPWAIASYQGKYKKIPLLKNQLGITSEERVNNSIQNLEYAFADGFNKLVHPKKRKVAVIKGNGELDDKYVVDFFTTLRDYYYIAPFTLDSAAVSPVKTLEQIKEFDLLVIANPTEAFTENEKYVLDQYTMCGGASLWLVDAVELKKDTISGNDFAFGKELNLTDFFFKYGVRINHNLVKDVYSAPILLASGNERESQYQRYPWLYSPLSSSANNHPIVTNIEAVKFDYVSGIDTLPNKIHKTILLTSSPISKIVGMPIEININKEITKNLKILKEGPSLEEFKAGEIPLAVLLEGSFPSAYKNRVKPFKIRNNKDESNTTKMIIISDGSLIKNQLQGNRPLELGYDKWTNAFYGNKEFLLNTVNYLLDDSGLINIRSKEISVPFLDPQKTADKRGFWQWINILIPLVLLAIFGGLFGYFRKKKYT
;
A
#
# COMPACT_ATOMS: atom_id res chain seq x y z
N MET A 1 -76.24 -13.15 10.85
CA MET A 1 -75.25 -13.83 11.72
C MET A 1 -73.84 -13.61 11.16
N LYS A 2 -73.06 -12.66 11.70
CA LYS A 2 -71.63 -12.51 11.36
C LYS A 2 -70.84 -13.52 12.19
N LYS A 3 -70.30 -14.57 11.56
CA LYS A 3 -69.40 -15.53 12.22
C LYS A 3 -68.22 -14.76 12.83
N SER A 4 -68.20 -14.66 14.17
CA SER A 4 -67.05 -14.19 14.92
C SER A 4 -65.87 -15.11 14.57
N LYS A 5 -64.90 -14.61 13.78
CA LYS A 5 -63.64 -15.32 13.59
C LYS A 5 -62.97 -15.38 14.96
N SER A 6 -62.84 -16.60 15.50
CA SER A 6 -62.20 -16.83 16.79
C SER A 6 -60.82 -16.13 16.81
N PRO A 7 -60.55 -15.25 17.79
CA PRO A 7 -59.28 -14.54 17.89
C PRO A 7 -58.08 -15.49 17.95
N ILE A 8 -58.29 -16.72 18.44
CA ILE A 8 -57.29 -17.80 18.45
C ILE A 8 -56.92 -18.24 17.03
N LYS A 9 -57.88 -18.35 16.10
CA LYS A 9 -57.60 -18.73 14.71
C LYS A 9 -56.75 -17.68 14.01
N THR A 10 -57.02 -16.39 14.24
CA THR A 10 -56.22 -15.29 13.68
C THR A 10 -54.81 -15.27 14.26
N LEU A 11 -54.66 -15.46 15.58
CA LEU A 11 -53.36 -15.55 16.24
C LEU A 11 -52.53 -16.73 15.71
N LEU A 12 -53.14 -17.91 15.56
CA LEU A 12 -52.50 -19.09 14.98
C LEU A 12 -52.03 -18.84 13.55
N LEU A 13 -52.85 -18.16 12.74
CA LEU A 13 -52.50 -17.82 11.36
C LEU A 13 -51.33 -16.82 11.28
N ILE A 14 -51.26 -15.86 12.21
CA ILE A 14 -50.13 -14.93 12.33
C ILE A 14 -48.86 -15.68 12.76
N ILE A 15 -48.95 -16.56 13.76
CA ILE A 15 -47.79 -17.36 14.20
C ILE A 15 -47.30 -18.26 13.08
N ILE A 16 -48.20 -18.97 12.40
CA ILE A 16 -47.86 -19.80 11.23
C ILE A 16 -47.26 -18.93 10.11
N GLY A 17 -47.80 -17.73 9.88
CA GLY A 17 -47.26 -16.78 8.93
C GLY A 17 -45.84 -16.32 9.29
N ILE A 18 -45.57 -16.01 10.55
CA ILE A 18 -44.23 -15.63 11.04
C ILE A 18 -43.25 -16.79 10.92
N ILE A 19 -43.67 -18.01 11.26
CA ILE A 19 -42.87 -19.23 11.11
C ILE A 19 -42.56 -19.48 9.64
N PHE A 20 -43.57 -19.36 8.75
CA PHE A 20 -43.39 -19.52 7.32
C PHE A 20 -42.46 -18.46 6.73
N ILE A 21 -42.62 -17.18 7.12
CA ILE A 21 -41.72 -16.10 6.71
C ILE A 21 -40.30 -16.35 7.20
N ASN A 22 -40.12 -16.79 8.46
CA ASN A 22 -38.80 -17.16 8.96
C ASN A 22 -38.20 -18.35 8.20
N PHE A 23 -39.01 -19.36 7.88
CA PHE A 23 -38.57 -20.54 7.14
C PHE A 23 -38.17 -20.20 5.70
N VAL A 24 -38.97 -19.38 5.00
CA VAL A 24 -38.60 -18.88 3.66
C VAL A 24 -37.37 -17.97 3.75
N GLY A 25 -37.30 -17.12 4.77
CA GLY A 25 -36.17 -16.24 5.03
C GLY A 25 -34.87 -16.98 5.34
N SER A 26 -34.93 -18.17 5.95
CA SER A 26 -33.74 -19.00 6.20
C SER A 26 -33.22 -19.69 4.93
N TYR A 27 -34.06 -19.94 3.93
CA TYR A 27 -33.63 -20.49 2.64
C TYR A 27 -33.19 -19.42 1.64
N PHE A 28 -33.76 -18.20 1.70
CA PHE A 28 -33.46 -17.08 0.81
C PHE A 28 -32.90 -15.88 1.58
N TYR A 29 -31.82 -16.10 2.32
CA TYR A 29 -31.13 -15.02 3.03
C TYR A 29 -30.41 -14.10 2.02
N LYS A 30 -30.75 -12.81 2.02
CA LYS A 30 -30.04 -11.78 1.27
C LYS A 30 -29.76 -10.60 2.18
N ARG A 31 -28.48 -10.32 2.41
CA ARG A 31 -28.02 -9.15 3.16
C ARG A 31 -27.93 -7.96 2.20
N PHE A 32 -28.55 -6.85 2.58
CA PHE A 32 -28.46 -5.59 1.86
C PHE A 32 -27.55 -4.66 2.63
N ASP A 33 -26.47 -4.21 1.99
CA ASP A 33 -25.61 -3.17 2.54
C ASP A 33 -26.22 -1.80 2.23
N LEU A 34 -26.63 -1.10 3.28
CA LEU A 34 -27.22 0.24 3.20
C LEU A 34 -26.21 1.34 3.55
N THR A 35 -24.93 0.98 3.72
CA THR A 35 -23.87 1.96 3.97
C THR A 35 -23.56 2.76 2.70
N GLN A 36 -23.24 4.04 2.88
CA GLN A 36 -22.95 4.94 1.76
C GLN A 36 -21.72 4.48 0.96
N ASP A 37 -20.75 3.88 1.63
CA ASP A 37 -19.49 3.40 1.07
C ASP A 37 -19.47 1.90 0.76
N GLN A 38 -20.60 1.22 0.91
CA GLN A 38 -20.74 -0.23 0.69
C GLN A 38 -19.64 -1.04 1.41
N ARG A 39 -19.28 -0.62 2.63
CA ARG A 39 -18.16 -1.20 3.38
C ARG A 39 -18.38 -2.67 3.76
N PHE A 40 -19.63 -3.10 3.83
CA PHE A 40 -20.02 -4.49 4.11
C PHE A 40 -20.34 -5.27 2.83
N THR A 41 -19.94 -4.74 1.66
CA THR A 41 -20.00 -5.44 0.39
C THR A 41 -18.59 -5.77 -0.08
N LEU A 42 -18.28 -7.06 -0.17
CA LEU A 42 -17.01 -7.52 -0.73
C LEU A 42 -16.89 -7.07 -2.19
N SER A 43 -15.70 -6.62 -2.57
CA SER A 43 -15.32 -6.40 -3.96
C SER A 43 -15.39 -7.69 -4.76
N GLU A 44 -15.58 -7.56 -6.08
CA GLU A 44 -15.59 -8.72 -6.98
C GLU A 44 -14.27 -9.49 -6.94
N ALA A 45 -13.13 -8.80 -6.85
CA ALA A 45 -11.83 -9.45 -6.72
C ALA A 45 -11.69 -10.27 -5.42
N ALA A 46 -12.21 -9.78 -4.30
CA ALA A 46 -12.25 -10.55 -3.05
C ALA A 46 -13.14 -11.79 -3.18
N LYS A 47 -14.31 -11.66 -3.80
CA LYS A 47 -15.25 -12.77 -4.07
C LYS A 47 -14.64 -13.83 -4.98
N GLU A 48 -13.98 -13.44 -6.06
CA GLU A 48 -13.30 -14.36 -6.97
C GLU A 48 -12.18 -15.12 -6.26
N THR A 49 -11.40 -14.42 -5.43
CA THR A 49 -10.30 -15.03 -4.66
C THR A 49 -10.78 -16.17 -3.78
N ILE A 50 -11.95 -16.01 -3.15
CA ILE A 50 -12.48 -16.98 -2.19
C ILE A 50 -13.45 -17.98 -2.81
N ALA A 51 -13.99 -17.72 -4.00
CA ALA A 51 -14.97 -18.61 -4.65
C ALA A 51 -14.40 -20.01 -4.93
N LEU A 52 -13.09 -20.11 -5.15
CA LEU A 52 -12.40 -21.35 -5.48
C LEU A 52 -11.97 -22.17 -4.24
N ILE A 53 -12.24 -21.68 -3.03
CA ILE A 53 -11.89 -22.37 -1.79
C ILE A 53 -12.90 -23.49 -1.52
N ASP A 54 -12.44 -24.73 -1.69
CA ASP A 54 -13.19 -25.97 -1.53
C ASP A 54 -12.99 -26.65 -0.17
N GLU A 55 -11.87 -26.37 0.51
CA GLU A 55 -11.55 -26.85 1.86
C GLU A 55 -11.53 -25.70 2.89
N PRO A 56 -11.77 -25.98 4.19
CA PRO A 56 -11.82 -24.93 5.19
C PRO A 56 -10.51 -24.14 5.36
N ILE A 57 -10.59 -22.81 5.26
CA ILE A 57 -9.55 -21.90 5.76
C ILE A 57 -9.90 -21.55 7.21
N PHE A 58 -8.98 -21.82 8.13
CA PHE A 58 -9.13 -21.41 9.54
C PHE A 58 -8.31 -20.16 9.83
N ILE A 59 -8.98 -19.15 10.39
CA ILE A 59 -8.43 -17.83 10.68
C ILE A 59 -8.46 -17.60 12.19
N GLU A 60 -7.31 -17.36 12.79
CA GLU A 60 -7.19 -16.95 14.19
C GLU A 60 -6.89 -15.46 14.24
N VAL A 61 -7.80 -14.68 14.84
CA VAL A 61 -7.70 -13.21 14.93
C VAL A 61 -7.26 -12.83 16.34
N PHE A 62 -6.08 -12.24 16.50
CA PHE A 62 -5.47 -11.92 17.80
C PHE A 62 -5.89 -10.53 18.33
N LEU A 63 -7.16 -10.19 18.14
CA LEU A 63 -7.72 -8.89 18.51
C LEU A 63 -8.94 -9.07 19.42
N GLU A 64 -8.78 -9.86 20.49
CA GLU A 64 -9.79 -10.07 21.53
C GLU A 64 -9.26 -9.56 22.88
N GLY A 65 -10.08 -8.79 23.61
CA GLY A 65 -9.71 -8.22 24.90
C GLY A 65 -10.43 -6.91 25.20
N ASP A 66 -10.09 -6.29 26.32
CA ASP A 66 -10.57 -4.95 26.65
C ASP A 66 -9.62 -3.91 26.03
N PHE A 67 -10.13 -3.19 25.03
CA PHE A 67 -9.38 -2.16 24.29
C PHE A 67 -10.07 -0.79 24.37
N PRO A 68 -9.33 0.30 24.11
CA PRO A 68 -9.89 1.60 23.81
C PRO A 68 -10.93 1.55 22.69
N SER A 69 -11.80 2.56 22.65
CA SER A 69 -12.94 2.60 21.73
C SER A 69 -12.56 2.45 20.26
N GLU A 70 -11.41 3.00 19.87
CA GLU A 70 -10.86 2.97 18.53
C GLU A 70 -10.47 1.52 18.15
N PHE A 71 -9.81 0.79 19.03
CA PHE A 71 -9.39 -0.59 18.77
C PHE A 71 -10.53 -1.60 18.89
N LYS A 72 -11.53 -1.33 19.76
CA LYS A 72 -12.81 -2.07 19.74
C LYS A 72 -13.52 -1.91 18.40
N ARG A 73 -13.41 -0.74 17.76
CA ARG A 73 -13.93 -0.53 16.41
C ARG A 73 -13.19 -1.40 15.39
N LEU A 74 -11.86 -1.42 15.43
CA LEU A 74 -11.07 -2.29 14.54
C LEU A 74 -11.45 -3.77 14.69
N GLN A 75 -11.66 -4.23 15.93
CA GLN A 75 -12.15 -5.58 16.23
C GLN A 75 -13.53 -5.84 15.59
N SER A 76 -14.51 -4.94 15.81
CA SER A 76 -15.86 -5.11 15.26
C SER A 76 -15.88 -5.10 13.73
N GLU A 77 -15.12 -4.21 13.10
CA GLU A 77 -15.06 -4.10 11.64
C GLU A 77 -14.34 -5.33 11.04
N THR A 78 -13.28 -5.82 11.69
CA THR A 78 -12.62 -7.08 11.31
C THR A 78 -13.58 -8.26 11.39
N LYS A 79 -14.36 -8.34 12.47
CA LYS A 79 -15.35 -9.40 12.66
C LYS A 79 -16.43 -9.33 11.57
N GLN A 80 -17.00 -8.16 11.34
CA GLN A 80 -18.05 -7.97 10.33
C GLN A 80 -17.54 -8.32 8.93
N LEU A 81 -16.32 -7.92 8.57
CA LEU A 81 -15.72 -8.29 7.30
C LEU A 81 -15.56 -9.80 7.15
N LEU A 82 -15.07 -10.50 8.19
CA LEU A 82 -14.92 -11.95 8.16
C LEU A 82 -16.26 -12.69 8.13
N GLU A 83 -17.31 -12.14 8.74
CA GLU A 83 -18.68 -12.63 8.58
C GLU A 83 -19.16 -12.51 7.13
N GLU A 84 -18.80 -11.44 6.40
CA GLU A 84 -19.11 -11.34 4.96
C GLU A 84 -18.35 -12.39 4.13
N PHE A 85 -17.08 -12.62 4.45
CA PHE A 85 -16.28 -13.66 3.82
C PHE A 85 -16.89 -15.07 4.06
N GLU A 86 -17.26 -15.40 5.29
CA GLU A 86 -17.91 -16.66 5.65
C GLU A 86 -19.31 -16.80 5.03
N ALA A 87 -20.08 -15.72 4.97
CA ALA A 87 -21.41 -15.72 4.35
C ALA A 87 -21.33 -15.97 2.84
N TYR A 88 -20.29 -15.47 2.17
CA TYR A 88 -20.04 -15.72 0.76
C TYR A 88 -19.47 -17.12 0.50
N ASN A 89 -18.50 -17.57 1.30
CA ASN A 89 -17.97 -18.93 1.25
C ASN A 89 -17.93 -19.57 2.66
N PRO A 90 -18.80 -20.57 2.94
CA PRO A 90 -18.86 -21.26 4.23
C PRO A 90 -17.57 -21.97 4.66
N ASN A 91 -16.61 -22.19 3.75
CA ASN A 91 -15.30 -22.75 4.08
C ASN A 91 -14.38 -21.74 4.79
N ILE A 92 -14.71 -20.45 4.81
CA ILE A 92 -13.97 -19.47 5.59
C ILE A 92 -14.46 -19.53 7.04
N LYS A 93 -13.61 -20.00 7.94
CA LYS A 93 -13.89 -20.10 9.37
C LYS A 93 -12.94 -19.24 10.15
N PHE A 94 -13.46 -18.49 11.13
CA PHE A 94 -12.64 -17.63 11.95
C PHE A 94 -12.99 -17.72 13.44
N LYS A 95 -12.01 -17.40 14.29
CA LYS A 95 -12.21 -17.21 15.72
C LYS A 95 -11.33 -16.05 16.21
N PHE A 96 -11.81 -15.36 17.24
CA PHE A 96 -11.06 -14.33 17.93
C PHE A 96 -10.37 -14.95 19.16
N VAL A 97 -9.12 -14.57 19.40
CA VAL A 97 -8.25 -15.14 20.44
C VAL A 97 -7.57 -14.01 21.20
N ASN A 98 -7.61 -14.09 22.53
CA ASN A 98 -6.84 -13.20 23.40
C ASN A 98 -5.49 -13.87 23.72
N PRO A 99 -4.36 -13.41 23.14
CA PRO A 99 -3.06 -14.06 23.33
C PRO A 99 -2.52 -13.93 24.76
N SER A 100 -3.09 -13.05 25.59
CA SER A 100 -2.67 -12.85 26.98
C SER A 100 -3.31 -13.82 27.98
N GLU A 101 -4.32 -14.60 27.56
CA GLU A 101 -5.02 -15.53 28.46
C GLU A 101 -4.29 -16.85 28.68
N LYS A 102 -3.40 -17.25 27.77
CA LYS A 102 -2.66 -18.51 27.84
C LYS A 102 -1.16 -18.28 27.87
N GLU A 103 -0.49 -18.92 28.82
CA GLU A 103 0.98 -18.95 28.87
C GLU A 103 1.55 -19.60 27.60
N GLY A 104 2.54 -18.95 26.97
CA GLY A 104 3.23 -19.47 25.78
C GLY A 104 2.70 -18.96 24.44
N ASP A 105 1.46 -18.46 24.37
CA ASP A 105 0.86 -17.98 23.10
C ASP A 105 1.59 -16.74 22.58
N VAL A 106 1.96 -15.82 23.48
CA VAL A 106 2.75 -14.63 23.14
C VAL A 106 4.12 -15.01 22.58
N GLU A 107 4.84 -15.93 23.23
CA GLU A 107 6.14 -16.38 22.76
C GLU A 107 6.05 -17.08 21.40
N ALA A 108 4.99 -17.86 21.17
CA ALA A 108 4.73 -18.51 19.89
C ALA A 108 4.49 -17.48 18.78
N LEU A 109 3.68 -16.45 19.03
CA LEU A 109 3.42 -15.36 18.09
C LEU A 109 4.71 -14.61 17.75
N LEU A 110 5.52 -14.26 18.76
CA LEU A 110 6.79 -13.59 18.54
C LEU A 110 7.76 -14.44 17.72
N LYS A 111 7.84 -15.75 17.98
CA LYS A 111 8.64 -16.70 17.19
C LYS A 111 8.13 -16.84 15.75
N PHE A 112 6.82 -16.74 15.55
CA PHE A 112 6.20 -16.71 14.23
C PHE A 112 6.38 -15.37 13.50
N GLY A 113 7.04 -14.40 14.15
CA GLY A 113 7.34 -13.08 13.58
C GLY A 113 6.14 -12.14 13.55
N VAL A 114 5.18 -12.34 14.46
CA VAL A 114 4.05 -11.45 14.74
C VAL A 114 4.53 -10.39 15.73
N LYS A 115 4.57 -9.12 15.29
CA LYS A 115 5.06 -8.01 16.11
C LYS A 115 3.88 -7.38 16.89
N PRO A 116 4.04 -7.10 18.19
CA PRO A 116 3.01 -6.38 18.94
C PRO A 116 2.95 -4.90 18.56
N ALA A 117 1.80 -4.28 18.82
CA ALA A 117 1.60 -2.84 18.80
C ALA A 117 1.37 -2.32 20.22
N GLN A 118 1.91 -1.15 20.52
CA GLN A 118 1.65 -0.42 21.77
C GLN A 118 0.52 0.58 21.53
N ILE A 119 -0.47 0.58 22.42
CA ILE A 119 -1.60 1.51 22.39
C ILE A 119 -1.64 2.30 23.68
N GLU A 120 -1.84 3.60 23.56
CA GLU A 120 -2.06 4.49 24.69
C GLU A 120 -3.53 4.44 25.08
N VAL A 121 -3.80 4.09 26.33
CA VAL A 121 -5.12 4.04 26.92
C VAL A 121 -5.26 5.23 27.85
N LYS A 122 -6.21 6.12 27.56
CA LYS A 122 -6.49 7.29 28.41
C LYS A 122 -7.79 7.07 29.18
N GLU A 123 -7.67 6.69 30.44
CA GLU A 123 -8.82 6.49 31.34
C GLU A 123 -8.75 7.45 32.53
N ASN A 124 -9.83 8.20 32.76
CA ASN A 124 -9.97 9.11 33.91
C ASN A 124 -8.78 10.07 34.12
N GLY A 125 -8.11 10.48 33.04
CA GLY A 125 -6.94 11.38 33.08
C GLY A 125 -5.59 10.67 33.25
N ASN A 126 -5.56 9.37 33.51
CA ASN A 126 -4.34 8.56 33.50
C ASN A 126 -4.06 8.05 32.08
N ILE A 127 -2.78 8.06 31.69
CA ILE A 127 -2.29 7.45 30.45
C ILE A 127 -1.57 6.17 30.85
N SER A 128 -2.10 5.02 30.42
CA SER A 128 -1.44 3.72 30.50
C SER A 128 -1.08 3.22 29.11
N SER A 129 -0.06 2.37 28.99
CA SER A 129 0.31 1.71 27.73
C SER A 129 -0.12 0.25 27.82
N GLN A 130 -0.85 -0.22 26.82
CA GLN A 130 -1.24 -1.62 26.68
C GLN A 130 -0.62 -2.19 25.40
N GLN A 131 -0.20 -3.44 25.46
CA GLN A 131 0.35 -4.16 24.30
C GLN A 131 -0.74 -5.03 23.67
N ILE A 132 -0.90 -4.96 22.36
CA ILE A 132 -1.84 -5.78 21.58
C ILE A 132 -1.14 -6.46 20.40
N PHE A 133 -1.76 -7.48 19.82
CA PHE A 133 -1.24 -8.22 18.65
C PHE A 133 -2.22 -8.10 17.47
N PRO A 134 -2.24 -6.96 16.75
CA PRO A 134 -3.25 -6.70 15.72
C PRO A 134 -2.94 -7.46 14.41
N TRP A 135 -3.09 -8.78 14.48
CA TRP A 135 -2.80 -9.73 13.42
C TRP A 135 -3.85 -10.82 13.36
N ALA A 136 -4.05 -11.37 12.19
CA ALA A 136 -4.70 -12.66 12.00
C ALA A 136 -3.72 -13.67 11.40
N ILE A 137 -3.90 -14.95 11.71
CA ILE A 137 -3.19 -16.05 11.07
C ILE A 137 -4.22 -16.90 10.35
N ALA A 138 -4.12 -16.97 9.03
CA ALA A 138 -4.93 -17.84 8.20
C ALA A 138 -4.16 -19.12 7.87
N SER A 139 -4.84 -20.26 7.93
CA SER A 139 -4.28 -21.58 7.64
C SER A 139 -5.13 -22.34 6.63
N TYR A 140 -4.45 -22.97 5.66
CA TYR A 140 -5.07 -23.74 4.58
C TYR A 140 -4.09 -24.83 4.14
N GLN A 141 -4.51 -26.10 4.16
CA GLN A 141 -3.68 -27.25 3.73
C GLN A 141 -2.26 -27.29 4.34
N GLY A 142 -2.15 -26.99 5.63
CA GLY A 142 -0.86 -26.95 6.35
C GLY A 142 0.04 -25.75 6.02
N LYS A 143 -0.41 -24.83 5.16
CA LYS A 143 0.24 -23.54 4.91
C LYS A 143 -0.36 -22.49 5.84
N TYR A 144 0.46 -21.55 6.28
CA TYR A 144 0.07 -20.47 7.17
C TYR A 144 0.46 -19.12 6.56
N LYS A 145 -0.41 -18.12 6.68
CA LYS A 145 -0.12 -16.73 6.34
C LYS A 145 -0.60 -15.79 7.43
N LYS A 146 0.28 -14.86 7.80
CA LYS A 146 -0.02 -13.76 8.70
C LYS A 146 -0.64 -12.60 7.93
N ILE A 147 -1.67 -12.00 8.49
CA ILE A 147 -2.46 -10.92 7.91
C ILE A 147 -2.43 -9.76 8.92
N PRO A 148 -1.80 -8.62 8.61
CA PRO A 148 -1.77 -7.47 9.50
C PRO A 148 -3.16 -6.81 9.55
N LEU A 149 -3.64 -6.54 10.76
CA LEU A 149 -4.92 -5.84 10.98
C LEU A 149 -4.73 -4.35 11.26
N LEU A 150 -3.53 -3.94 11.66
CA LEU A 150 -3.18 -2.56 11.95
C LEU A 150 -2.05 -2.11 11.03
N LYS A 151 -2.27 -1.00 10.31
CA LYS A 151 -1.22 -0.27 9.60
C LYS A 151 -0.54 0.69 10.57
N ASN A 152 0.77 0.56 10.72
CA ASN A 152 1.56 1.51 11.47
C ASN A 152 1.99 2.64 10.54
N GLN A 153 1.69 3.87 10.95
CA GLN A 153 2.03 5.09 10.23
C GLN A 153 2.52 6.11 11.25
N LEU A 154 3.60 6.82 10.95
CA LEU A 154 4.22 7.74 11.90
C LEU A 154 3.58 9.12 11.82
N GLY A 155 3.38 9.75 12.98
CA GLY A 155 2.86 11.12 13.05
C GLY A 155 1.34 11.25 12.91
N ILE A 156 0.62 10.14 12.78
CA ILE A 156 -0.85 10.13 12.79
C ILE A 156 -1.41 9.72 14.15
N THR A 157 -2.61 10.20 14.43
CA THR A 157 -3.35 9.87 15.66
C THR A 157 -3.73 8.38 15.70
N SER A 158 -4.02 7.85 16.89
CA SER A 158 -4.54 6.47 17.04
C SER A 158 -5.84 6.25 16.27
N GLU A 159 -6.67 7.28 16.19
CA GLU A 159 -7.94 7.31 15.47
C GLU A 159 -7.73 7.15 13.95
N GLU A 160 -6.90 8.00 13.35
CA GLU A 160 -6.53 7.92 11.93
C GLU A 160 -5.89 6.57 11.59
N ARG A 161 -5.03 6.06 12.49
CA ARG A 161 -4.38 4.76 12.33
C ARG A 161 -5.37 3.62 12.22
N VAL A 162 -6.39 3.63 13.08
CA VAL A 162 -7.47 2.64 13.05
C VAL A 162 -8.29 2.77 11.75
N ASN A 163 -8.65 3.99 11.35
CA ASN A 163 -9.40 4.21 10.11
C ASN A 163 -8.67 3.70 8.87
N ASN A 164 -7.39 4.08 8.73
CA ASN A 164 -6.56 3.64 7.60
C ASN A 164 -6.38 2.11 7.60
N SER A 165 -6.39 1.51 8.80
CA SER A 165 -6.35 0.06 8.95
C SER A 165 -7.66 -0.60 8.52
N ILE A 166 -8.81 -0.08 8.95
CA ILE A 166 -10.15 -0.55 8.55
C ILE A 166 -10.29 -0.50 7.03
N GLN A 167 -9.89 0.61 6.40
CA GLN A 167 -9.94 0.76 4.95
C GLN A 167 -9.09 -0.29 4.21
N ASN A 168 -8.02 -0.78 4.83
CA ASN A 168 -7.12 -1.78 4.25
C ASN A 168 -7.50 -3.24 4.59
N LEU A 169 -8.46 -3.48 5.50
CA LEU A 169 -8.77 -4.84 5.97
C LEU A 169 -9.19 -5.77 4.84
N GLU A 170 -10.08 -5.33 3.95
CA GLU A 170 -10.57 -6.16 2.84
C GLU A 170 -9.41 -6.63 1.95
N TYR A 171 -8.52 -5.71 1.56
CA TYR A 171 -7.32 -6.04 0.79
C TYR A 171 -6.39 -6.98 1.57
N ALA A 172 -6.16 -6.73 2.87
CA ALA A 172 -5.26 -7.55 3.68
C ALA A 172 -5.72 -9.02 3.76
N PHE A 173 -7.02 -9.25 3.94
CA PHE A 173 -7.59 -10.59 3.95
C PHE A 173 -7.60 -11.23 2.55
N ALA A 174 -8.06 -10.51 1.53
CA ALA A 174 -8.08 -11.03 0.17
C ALA A 174 -6.66 -11.39 -0.33
N ASP A 175 -5.65 -10.56 -0.06
CA ASP A 175 -4.24 -10.85 -0.32
C ASP A 175 -3.73 -12.08 0.45
N GLY A 176 -4.08 -12.18 1.73
CA GLY A 176 -3.75 -13.33 2.57
C GLY A 176 -4.31 -14.64 2.02
N PHE A 177 -5.59 -14.64 1.61
CA PHE A 177 -6.24 -15.80 1.00
C PHE A 177 -5.66 -16.12 -0.38
N ASN A 178 -5.42 -15.11 -1.20
CA ASN A 178 -4.84 -15.30 -2.53
C ASN A 178 -3.48 -16.02 -2.45
N LYS A 179 -2.61 -15.60 -1.52
CA LYS A 179 -1.30 -16.25 -1.29
C LYS A 179 -1.39 -17.68 -0.76
N LEU A 180 -2.47 -18.03 -0.06
CA LEU A 180 -2.67 -19.37 0.49
C LEU A 180 -3.19 -20.34 -0.56
N VAL A 181 -4.16 -19.88 -1.35
CA VAL A 181 -4.98 -20.69 -2.25
C VAL A 181 -4.35 -20.77 -3.64
N HIS A 182 -3.86 -19.65 -4.17
CA HIS A 182 -3.37 -19.60 -5.55
C HIS A 182 -1.87 -19.89 -5.63
N PRO A 183 -1.45 -20.88 -6.45
CA PRO A 183 -0.04 -21.11 -6.71
C PRO A 183 0.55 -19.97 -7.54
N LYS A 184 1.84 -19.68 -7.32
CA LYS A 184 2.60 -18.69 -8.09
C LYS A 184 2.68 -19.14 -9.54
N LYS A 185 2.49 -18.20 -10.48
CA LYS A 185 2.56 -18.47 -11.93
C LYS A 185 3.51 -17.55 -12.67
N ARG A 186 3.60 -16.27 -12.26
CA ARG A 186 4.41 -15.26 -12.94
C ARG A 186 5.88 -15.31 -12.51
N LYS A 187 6.77 -14.96 -13.44
CA LYS A 187 8.22 -14.89 -13.27
C LYS A 187 8.73 -13.46 -13.38
N VAL A 188 9.54 -13.05 -12.41
CA VAL A 188 10.20 -11.74 -12.34
C VAL A 188 11.70 -11.92 -12.53
N ALA A 189 12.27 -11.21 -13.50
CA ALA A 189 13.70 -11.11 -13.69
C ALA A 189 14.25 -9.93 -12.89
N VAL A 190 15.29 -10.17 -12.10
CA VAL A 190 16.13 -9.10 -11.53
C VAL A 190 17.28 -8.88 -12.50
N ILE A 191 17.27 -7.74 -13.20
CA ILE A 191 18.28 -7.45 -14.20
C ILE A 191 19.63 -7.17 -13.52
N LYS A 192 20.69 -7.72 -14.13
CA LYS A 192 22.10 -7.56 -13.74
C LYS A 192 22.94 -7.33 -14.99
N GLY A 193 24.12 -6.75 -14.83
CA GLY A 193 25.11 -6.59 -15.89
C GLY A 193 25.47 -5.14 -16.22
N ASN A 194 24.70 -4.17 -15.71
CA ASN A 194 24.94 -2.75 -15.92
C ASN A 194 25.19 -2.03 -14.59
N GLY A 195 25.84 -2.72 -13.65
CA GLY A 195 26.22 -2.19 -12.34
C GLY A 195 25.04 -1.95 -11.38
N GLU A 196 23.98 -2.74 -11.49
CA GLU A 196 22.84 -2.72 -10.58
C GLU A 196 23.23 -3.02 -9.12
N LEU A 197 22.33 -2.66 -8.19
CA LEU A 197 22.56 -2.87 -6.76
C LEU A 197 22.92 -4.32 -6.39
N ASP A 198 23.91 -4.43 -5.52
CA ASP A 198 24.29 -5.64 -4.80
C ASP A 198 23.09 -6.25 -4.05
N ASP A 199 22.99 -7.59 -4.02
CA ASP A 199 21.80 -8.28 -3.51
C ASP A 199 21.48 -7.95 -2.04
N LYS A 200 22.50 -7.71 -1.20
CA LYS A 200 22.33 -7.33 0.22
C LYS A 200 21.50 -6.05 0.41
N TYR A 201 21.46 -5.18 -0.60
CA TYR A 201 20.73 -3.92 -0.58
C TYR A 201 19.30 -4.02 -1.10
N VAL A 202 18.90 -5.14 -1.70
CA VAL A 202 17.55 -5.33 -2.28
C VAL A 202 16.86 -6.60 -1.76
N VAL A 203 17.52 -7.34 -0.87
CA VAL A 203 17.09 -8.65 -0.39
C VAL A 203 15.76 -8.61 0.33
N ASP A 204 15.45 -7.58 1.12
CA ASP A 204 14.16 -7.51 1.84
C ASP A 204 12.99 -7.41 0.87
N PHE A 205 13.12 -6.57 -0.16
CA PHE A 205 12.11 -6.40 -1.19
C PHE A 205 11.89 -7.70 -1.97
N PHE A 206 12.94 -8.27 -2.55
CA PHE A 206 12.81 -9.49 -3.36
C PHE A 206 12.42 -10.71 -2.51
N THR A 207 12.83 -10.80 -1.25
CA THR A 207 12.37 -11.86 -0.35
C THR A 207 10.87 -11.75 -0.06
N THR A 208 10.37 -10.53 0.11
CA THR A 208 8.92 -10.30 0.26
C THR A 208 8.17 -10.62 -1.03
N LEU A 209 8.72 -10.20 -2.18
CA LEU A 209 8.11 -10.40 -3.48
C LEU A 209 8.03 -11.89 -3.87
N ARG A 210 8.94 -12.74 -3.34
CA ARG A 210 8.88 -14.19 -3.52
C ARG A 210 7.57 -14.78 -3.00
N ASP A 211 6.82 -14.14 -2.10
CA ASP A 211 5.51 -14.64 -1.68
C ASP A 211 4.49 -14.68 -2.83
N TYR A 212 4.69 -13.86 -3.87
CA TYR A 212 3.79 -13.70 -4.99
C TYR A 212 4.28 -14.38 -6.26
N TYR A 213 5.60 -14.31 -6.51
CA TYR A 213 6.16 -14.61 -7.83
C TYR A 213 7.42 -15.49 -7.75
N TYR A 214 7.74 -16.14 -8.87
CA TYR A 214 9.05 -16.75 -9.05
C TYR A 214 10.05 -15.65 -9.42
N ILE A 215 11.19 -15.59 -8.73
CA ILE A 215 12.18 -14.52 -8.93
C ILE A 215 13.53 -15.15 -9.26
N ALA A 216 14.16 -14.71 -10.34
CA ALA A 216 15.50 -15.11 -10.71
C ALA A 216 16.32 -13.93 -11.23
N PRO A 217 17.65 -13.90 -11.01
CA PRO A 217 18.51 -12.93 -11.66
C PRO A 217 18.60 -13.22 -13.17
N PHE A 218 18.77 -12.17 -13.97
CA PHE A 218 19.02 -12.27 -15.41
C PHE A 218 20.12 -11.29 -15.82
N THR A 219 21.22 -11.81 -16.37
CA THR A 219 22.39 -10.99 -16.75
C THR A 219 22.34 -10.57 -18.22
N LEU A 220 22.43 -9.27 -18.48
CA LEU A 220 22.37 -8.70 -19.83
C LEU A 220 23.68 -8.81 -20.62
N ASP A 221 24.84 -9.00 -19.97
CA ASP A 221 26.17 -9.12 -20.62
C ASP A 221 26.19 -10.16 -21.75
N SER A 222 25.37 -11.21 -21.63
CA SER A 222 25.23 -12.25 -22.66
C SER A 222 24.74 -11.69 -24.00
N ALA A 223 24.10 -10.53 -24.02
CA ALA A 223 23.69 -9.83 -25.24
C ALA A 223 24.86 -9.37 -26.11
N ALA A 224 26.06 -9.20 -25.55
CA ALA A 224 27.26 -8.89 -26.33
C ALA A 224 27.69 -10.08 -27.21
N VAL A 225 27.52 -11.31 -26.72
CA VAL A 225 28.02 -12.54 -27.36
C VAL A 225 26.92 -13.32 -28.09
N SER A 226 25.72 -13.39 -27.52
CA SER A 226 24.61 -14.22 -28.01
C SER A 226 23.25 -13.51 -27.90
N PRO A 227 23.08 -12.34 -28.55
CA PRO A 227 21.90 -11.49 -28.38
C PRO A 227 20.56 -12.16 -28.70
N VAL A 228 20.52 -13.03 -29.71
CA VAL A 228 19.30 -13.77 -30.07
C VAL A 228 18.90 -14.74 -28.95
N LYS A 229 19.87 -15.44 -28.35
CA LYS A 229 19.60 -16.36 -27.24
C LYS A 229 19.16 -15.59 -26.00
N THR A 230 19.82 -14.48 -25.69
CA THR A 230 19.43 -13.59 -24.58
C THR A 230 17.99 -13.11 -24.75
N LEU A 231 17.60 -12.71 -25.96
CA LEU A 231 16.23 -12.29 -26.26
C LEU A 231 15.20 -13.42 -26.09
N GLU A 232 15.52 -14.66 -26.45
CA GLU A 232 14.57 -15.76 -26.24
C GLU A 232 14.43 -16.12 -24.76
N GLN A 233 15.52 -16.07 -23.99
CA GLN A 233 15.49 -16.36 -22.55
C GLN A 233 14.81 -15.26 -21.73
N ILE A 234 15.04 -13.99 -22.06
CA ILE A 234 14.44 -12.87 -21.31
C ILE A 234 12.92 -12.83 -21.46
N LYS A 235 12.38 -13.33 -22.58
CA LYS A 235 10.93 -13.45 -22.83
C LYS A 235 10.24 -14.51 -21.98
N GLU A 236 10.98 -15.39 -21.31
CA GLU A 236 10.37 -16.34 -20.36
C GLU A 236 9.87 -15.65 -19.08
N PHE A 237 10.30 -14.41 -18.84
CA PHE A 237 9.88 -13.60 -17.69
C PHE A 237 8.70 -12.71 -18.07
N ASP A 238 7.80 -12.49 -17.12
CA ASP A 238 6.64 -11.61 -17.28
C ASP A 238 6.97 -10.14 -16.92
N LEU A 239 7.95 -9.95 -16.03
CA LEU A 239 8.39 -8.63 -15.56
C LEU A 239 9.92 -8.56 -15.43
N LEU A 240 10.50 -7.45 -15.86
CA LEU A 240 11.89 -7.09 -15.56
C LEU A 240 11.93 -6.01 -14.49
N VAL A 241 12.81 -6.17 -13.50
CA VAL A 241 13.12 -5.13 -12.51
C VAL A 241 14.57 -4.70 -12.70
N ILE A 242 14.76 -3.44 -13.11
CA ILE A 242 16.07 -2.81 -13.33
C ILE A 242 16.33 -1.89 -12.14
N ALA A 243 17.24 -2.28 -11.25
CA ALA A 243 17.45 -1.65 -9.95
C ALA A 243 18.78 -0.87 -9.88
N ASN A 244 18.70 0.43 -10.13
CA ASN A 244 19.80 1.40 -10.12
C ASN A 244 21.02 0.99 -10.96
N PRO A 245 20.88 0.88 -12.29
CA PRO A 245 22.03 0.63 -13.15
C PRO A 245 23.02 1.79 -13.05
N THR A 246 24.31 1.48 -12.98
CA THR A 246 25.40 2.45 -12.88
C THR A 246 26.24 2.57 -14.14
N GLU A 247 26.12 1.62 -15.06
CA GLU A 247 26.84 1.59 -16.33
C GLU A 247 25.90 1.83 -17.51
N ALA A 248 26.44 2.38 -18.60
CA ALA A 248 25.66 2.68 -19.79
C ALA A 248 25.27 1.40 -20.55
N PHE A 249 24.01 1.32 -20.98
CA PHE A 249 23.50 0.20 -21.76
C PHE A 249 24.05 0.22 -23.18
N THR A 250 24.45 -0.93 -23.67
CA THR A 250 24.87 -1.13 -25.06
C THR A 250 23.66 -1.19 -26.00
N GLU A 251 23.88 -0.95 -27.30
CA GLU A 251 22.82 -1.06 -28.30
C GLU A 251 22.22 -2.48 -28.39
N ASN A 252 23.04 -3.53 -28.20
CA ASN A 252 22.53 -4.90 -28.17
C ASN A 252 21.56 -5.12 -27.02
N GLU A 253 21.90 -4.65 -25.81
CA GLU A 253 21.04 -4.77 -24.63
C GLU A 253 19.76 -3.97 -24.80
N LYS A 254 19.86 -2.72 -25.26
CA LYS A 254 18.69 -1.87 -25.53
C LYS A 254 17.76 -2.50 -26.56
N TYR A 255 18.30 -3.15 -27.60
CA TYR A 255 17.45 -3.83 -28.58
C TYR A 255 16.83 -5.14 -28.05
N VAL A 256 17.52 -5.86 -27.16
CA VAL A 256 16.91 -6.99 -26.43
C VAL A 256 15.74 -6.51 -25.56
N LEU A 257 15.94 -5.45 -24.80
CA LEU A 257 14.93 -4.85 -23.92
C LEU A 257 13.75 -4.27 -24.71
N ASP A 258 14.03 -3.58 -25.83
CA ASP A 258 13.02 -3.12 -26.78
C ASP A 258 12.13 -4.27 -27.25
N GLN A 259 12.73 -5.34 -27.77
CA GLN A 259 11.98 -6.46 -28.33
C GLN A 259 11.26 -7.29 -27.25
N TYR A 260 11.76 -7.31 -26.02
CA TYR A 260 11.03 -7.81 -24.85
C TYR A 260 9.74 -7.01 -24.63
N THR A 261 9.83 -5.67 -24.57
CA THR A 261 8.65 -4.79 -24.47
C THR A 261 7.71 -4.98 -25.66
N MET A 262 8.23 -5.11 -26.89
CA MET A 262 7.41 -5.35 -28.08
C MET A 262 6.64 -6.68 -28.02
N CYS A 263 7.14 -7.66 -27.27
CA CYS A 263 6.43 -8.93 -27.05
C CYS A 263 5.35 -8.85 -25.96
N GLY A 264 5.20 -7.71 -25.29
CA GLY A 264 4.22 -7.49 -24.23
C GLY A 264 4.78 -7.66 -22.81
N GLY A 265 6.09 -7.80 -22.66
CA GLY A 265 6.72 -7.90 -21.35
C GLY A 265 6.63 -6.59 -20.57
N ALA A 266 6.33 -6.66 -19.27
CA ALA A 266 6.27 -5.50 -18.40
C ALA A 266 7.65 -5.16 -17.83
N SER A 267 7.87 -3.91 -17.40
CA SER A 267 9.14 -3.52 -16.77
C SER A 267 9.00 -2.43 -15.70
N LEU A 268 9.82 -2.55 -14.66
CA LEU A 268 10.01 -1.58 -13.59
C LEU A 268 11.45 -1.06 -13.63
N TRP A 269 11.60 0.24 -13.80
CA TRP A 269 12.86 0.95 -13.91
C TRP A 269 13.06 1.85 -12.71
N LEU A 270 14.11 1.62 -11.92
CA LEU A 270 14.58 2.55 -10.89
C LEU A 270 15.93 3.09 -11.33
N VAL A 271 15.97 4.35 -11.76
CA VAL A 271 17.11 4.91 -12.49
C VAL A 271 17.50 6.27 -11.93
N ASP A 272 18.76 6.39 -11.52
CA ASP A 272 19.37 7.68 -11.18
C ASP A 272 19.87 8.38 -12.44
N ALA A 273 19.43 9.62 -12.68
CA ALA A 273 20.00 10.48 -13.72
C ALA A 273 21.14 11.37 -13.18
N VAL A 274 21.45 11.29 -11.88
CA VAL A 274 22.53 12.02 -11.24
C VAL A 274 23.39 11.06 -10.44
N GLU A 275 24.71 11.22 -10.51
CA GLU A 275 25.66 10.52 -9.65
C GLU A 275 26.33 11.48 -8.66
N LEU A 276 26.55 11.01 -7.43
CA LEU A 276 27.28 11.74 -6.40
C LEU A 276 28.71 11.21 -6.30
N LYS A 277 29.68 12.11 -6.39
CA LYS A 277 31.10 11.81 -6.18
C LYS A 277 31.62 12.60 -4.99
N LYS A 278 32.12 11.89 -3.98
CA LYS A 278 32.74 12.51 -2.83
C LYS A 278 34.15 12.99 -3.19
N ASP A 279 34.40 14.28 -3.03
CA ASP A 279 35.76 14.81 -3.11
C ASP A 279 36.53 14.43 -1.84
N THR A 280 37.62 13.69 -2.02
CA THR A 280 38.47 13.23 -0.91
C THR A 280 39.22 14.36 -0.23
N ILE A 281 39.40 15.51 -0.89
CA ILE A 281 40.13 16.65 -0.34
C ILE A 281 39.21 17.51 0.53
N SER A 282 38.12 18.03 -0.04
CA SER A 282 37.17 18.87 0.71
C SER A 282 36.22 18.08 1.61
N GLY A 283 36.03 16.78 1.33
CA GLY A 283 35.02 15.94 1.97
C GLY A 283 33.58 16.20 1.53
N ASN A 284 33.37 17.14 0.59
CA ASN A 284 32.06 17.49 0.04
C ASN A 284 31.65 16.54 -1.08
N ASP A 285 30.35 16.38 -1.29
CA ASP A 285 29.81 15.62 -2.41
C ASP A 285 29.59 16.55 -3.61
N PHE A 286 29.89 16.07 -4.80
CA PHE A 286 29.63 16.75 -6.07
C PHE A 286 28.67 15.91 -6.90
N ALA A 287 27.60 16.54 -7.37
CA ALA A 287 26.58 15.91 -8.18
C ALA A 287 26.82 16.20 -9.67
N PHE A 288 26.79 15.15 -10.50
CA PHE A 288 26.98 15.22 -11.95
C PHE A 288 25.85 14.47 -12.68
N GLY A 289 25.53 14.91 -13.90
CA GLY A 289 24.61 14.18 -14.77
C GLY A 289 25.20 12.81 -15.14
N LYS A 290 24.40 11.76 -15.00
CA LYS A 290 24.76 10.37 -15.31
C LYS A 290 24.20 9.98 -16.67
N GLU A 291 25.05 9.47 -17.55
CA GLU A 291 24.64 9.00 -18.88
C GLU A 291 24.58 7.47 -18.93
N LEU A 292 23.37 6.93 -18.99
CA LEU A 292 23.11 5.50 -19.07
C LEU A 292 22.81 5.01 -20.49
N ASN A 293 22.87 5.89 -21.48
CA ASN A 293 22.45 5.63 -22.87
C ASN A 293 20.96 5.22 -23.00
N LEU A 294 20.09 5.60 -22.05
CA LEU A 294 18.65 5.28 -22.06
C LEU A 294 17.75 6.45 -22.48
N THR A 295 18.31 7.65 -22.65
CA THR A 295 17.55 8.86 -22.96
C THR A 295 16.72 8.70 -24.23
N ASP A 296 17.30 8.17 -25.30
CA ASP A 296 16.62 7.96 -26.58
C ASP A 296 15.57 6.83 -26.52
N PHE A 297 15.81 5.82 -25.68
CA PHE A 297 14.90 4.71 -25.44
C PHE A 297 13.61 5.19 -24.76
N PHE A 298 13.71 5.87 -23.62
CA PHE A 298 12.53 6.42 -22.93
C PHE A 298 11.84 7.54 -23.69
N PHE A 299 12.61 8.37 -24.41
CA PHE A 299 12.05 9.45 -25.21
C PHE A 299 11.07 8.93 -26.27
N LYS A 300 11.35 7.76 -26.87
CA LYS A 300 10.43 7.11 -27.81
C LYS A 300 9.08 6.76 -27.17
N TYR A 301 9.10 6.37 -25.90
CA TYR A 301 7.90 6.06 -25.12
C TYR A 301 7.24 7.31 -24.52
N GLY A 302 7.85 8.48 -24.71
CA GLY A 302 7.32 9.77 -24.31
C GLY A 302 7.64 10.13 -22.86
N VAL A 303 8.79 9.70 -22.36
CA VAL A 303 9.30 10.06 -21.04
C VAL A 303 10.75 10.57 -21.15
N ARG A 304 11.08 11.60 -20.38
CA ARG A 304 12.46 12.09 -20.22
C ARG A 304 12.79 12.23 -18.74
N ILE A 305 13.80 11.50 -18.27
CA ILE A 305 14.38 11.73 -16.94
C ILE A 305 15.39 12.87 -17.09
N ASN A 306 15.22 13.95 -16.32
CA ASN A 306 16.09 15.12 -16.43
C ASN A 306 17.38 14.94 -15.62
N HIS A 307 18.51 15.45 -16.10
CA HIS A 307 19.77 15.52 -15.35
C HIS A 307 19.76 16.68 -14.33
N ASN A 308 18.85 16.60 -13.36
CA ASN A 308 18.69 17.58 -12.29
C ASN A 308 18.43 16.89 -10.96
N LEU A 309 18.48 17.65 -9.86
CA LEU A 309 17.99 17.21 -8.56
C LEU A 309 16.76 18.02 -8.18
N VAL A 310 15.83 17.37 -7.49
CA VAL A 310 14.66 18.02 -6.89
C VAL A 310 14.93 18.27 -5.41
N LYS A 311 14.81 19.55 -5.01
CA LYS A 311 14.70 19.94 -3.61
C LYS A 311 13.23 20.14 -3.25
N ASP A 312 12.81 19.60 -2.12
CA ASP A 312 11.45 19.72 -1.61
C ASP A 312 11.46 20.17 -0.15
N VAL A 313 10.63 21.15 0.18
CA VAL A 313 10.46 21.59 1.57
C VAL A 313 9.84 20.47 2.41
N TYR A 314 8.93 19.69 1.83
CA TYR A 314 8.39 18.50 2.48
C TYR A 314 9.34 17.31 2.23
N SER A 315 10.25 17.10 3.18
CA SER A 315 11.36 16.17 3.05
C SER A 315 11.66 15.41 4.34
N ALA A 316 12.28 14.24 4.17
CA ALA A 316 12.79 13.45 5.27
C ALA A 316 14.01 14.14 5.91
N PRO A 317 14.13 14.17 7.24
CA PRO A 317 15.32 14.70 7.88
C PRO A 317 16.49 13.71 7.82
N ILE A 318 17.70 14.22 7.98
CA ILE A 318 18.90 13.44 8.26
C ILE A 318 19.28 13.57 9.73
N LEU A 319 19.97 12.56 10.30
CA LEU A 319 20.57 12.66 11.63
C LEU A 319 22.06 12.95 11.51
N LEU A 320 22.52 13.95 12.25
CA LEU A 320 23.94 14.19 12.47
C LEU A 320 24.27 14.17 13.95
N ALA A 321 25.46 13.67 14.27
CA ALA A 321 26.03 13.78 15.60
C ALA A 321 26.51 15.21 15.84
N SER A 322 26.14 15.78 16.97
CA SER A 322 26.55 17.10 17.43
C SER A 322 27.14 16.99 18.84
N GLY A 323 28.25 17.68 19.11
CA GLY A 323 29.01 17.57 20.37
C GLY A 323 30.35 16.84 20.25
N ASN A 324 31.10 16.78 21.35
CA ASN A 324 32.40 16.10 21.40
C ASN A 324 32.23 14.57 21.51
N GLU A 325 33.28 13.79 21.22
CA GLU A 325 33.25 12.31 21.15
C GLU A 325 32.64 11.60 22.37
N ARG A 326 32.64 12.23 23.56
CA ARG A 326 32.08 11.66 24.80
C ARG A 326 30.64 12.07 25.09
N GLU A 327 30.11 13.07 24.39
CA GLU A 327 28.79 13.68 24.65
C GLU A 327 27.99 13.89 23.35
N SER A 328 28.30 13.13 22.30
CA SER A 328 27.63 13.30 21.00
C SER A 328 26.13 13.02 21.11
N GLN A 329 25.31 14.02 20.83
CA GLN A 329 23.87 13.88 20.70
C GLN A 329 23.49 13.87 19.23
N TYR A 330 22.60 12.96 18.85
CA TYR A 330 22.07 12.95 17.50
C TYR A 330 20.92 13.93 17.37
N GLN A 331 21.03 14.85 16.41
CA GLN A 331 19.99 15.82 16.11
C GLN A 331 19.47 15.63 14.68
N ARG A 332 18.17 15.86 14.49
CA ARG A 332 17.51 15.81 13.18
C ARG A 332 17.66 17.14 12.49
N TYR A 333 18.14 17.13 11.25
CA TYR A 333 18.25 18.32 10.41
C TYR A 333 17.43 18.15 9.12
N PRO A 334 16.78 19.23 8.64
CA PRO A 334 16.04 19.18 7.39
C PRO A 334 16.97 18.94 6.18
N TRP A 335 16.57 18.01 5.32
CA TRP A 335 17.35 17.62 4.14
C TRP A 335 16.48 17.62 2.88
N LEU A 336 16.42 18.76 2.21
CA LEU A 336 15.49 18.96 1.10
C LEU A 336 15.80 18.08 -0.14
N TYR A 337 16.97 17.43 -0.19
CA TYR A 337 17.29 16.43 -1.23
C TYR A 337 16.66 15.05 -0.97
N SER A 338 15.90 14.88 0.12
CA SER A 338 15.10 13.67 0.36
C SER A 338 13.59 13.97 0.36
N PRO A 339 12.98 14.31 -0.80
CA PRO A 339 11.56 14.57 -0.88
C PRO A 339 10.72 13.41 -0.32
N LEU A 340 9.66 13.76 0.40
CA LEU A 340 8.62 12.82 0.80
C LEU A 340 7.44 12.99 -0.14
N SER A 341 7.20 12.01 -1.00
CA SER A 341 6.05 12.06 -1.91
C SER A 341 4.87 11.37 -1.28
N SER A 342 3.74 12.06 -1.18
CA SER A 342 2.44 11.50 -0.85
C SER A 342 1.52 11.56 -2.07
N SER A 343 0.55 10.65 -2.12
CA SER A 343 -0.31 10.44 -3.26
C SER A 343 -1.35 11.55 -3.39
N ALA A 344 -1.29 12.33 -4.47
CA ALA A 344 -2.35 13.28 -4.83
C ALA A 344 -3.49 12.62 -5.65
N ASN A 345 -3.34 11.35 -6.03
CA ASN A 345 -4.28 10.63 -6.88
C ASN A 345 -4.77 9.33 -6.23
N ASN A 346 -5.83 8.76 -6.79
CA ASN A 346 -6.49 7.57 -6.27
C ASN A 346 -6.07 6.28 -7.01
N HIS A 347 -4.87 6.26 -7.58
CA HIS A 347 -4.38 5.08 -8.31
C HIS A 347 -4.03 3.96 -7.32
N PRO A 348 -4.46 2.70 -7.55
CA PRO A 348 -4.29 1.59 -6.61
C PRO A 348 -2.85 1.33 -6.13
N ILE A 349 -1.85 1.72 -6.94
CA ILE A 349 -0.43 1.62 -6.57
C ILE A 349 -0.09 2.48 -5.34
N VAL A 350 -0.67 3.69 -5.28
CA VAL A 350 -0.29 4.75 -4.34
C VAL A 350 -1.41 5.09 -3.34
N THR A 351 -2.60 4.52 -3.46
CA THR A 351 -3.67 4.73 -2.47
C THR A 351 -3.34 4.06 -1.13
N ASN A 352 -3.55 4.79 -0.03
CA ASN A 352 -3.40 4.34 1.37
C ASN A 352 -2.02 3.78 1.72
N ILE A 353 -0.95 4.35 1.16
CA ILE A 353 0.44 4.03 1.52
C ILE A 353 1.04 5.19 2.31
N GLU A 354 2.06 4.89 3.13
CA GLU A 354 2.90 5.93 3.74
C GLU A 354 3.61 6.77 2.68
N ALA A 355 4.03 7.98 3.05
CA ALA A 355 4.84 8.82 2.17
C ALA A 355 6.08 8.05 1.69
N VAL A 356 6.32 8.07 0.39
CA VAL A 356 7.46 7.42 -0.25
C VAL A 356 8.64 8.36 -0.15
N LYS A 357 9.72 7.90 0.48
CA LYS A 357 10.95 8.66 0.60
C LYS A 357 11.80 8.47 -0.64
N PHE A 358 12.17 9.58 -1.24
CA PHE A 358 13.18 9.66 -2.28
C PHE A 358 14.50 10.16 -1.69
N ASP A 359 15.62 9.86 -2.35
CA ASP A 359 16.94 10.37 -2.03
C ASP A 359 17.64 10.79 -3.34
N TYR A 360 17.91 12.09 -3.49
CA TYR A 360 18.57 12.67 -4.67
C TYR A 360 17.84 12.39 -6.00
N VAL A 361 16.51 12.49 -5.98
CA VAL A 361 15.64 12.22 -7.14
C VAL A 361 15.72 13.31 -8.22
N SER A 362 15.58 12.88 -9.47
CA SER A 362 15.45 13.75 -10.64
C SER A 362 14.01 13.96 -11.08
N GLY A 363 13.71 15.08 -11.75
CA GLY A 363 12.38 15.31 -12.31
C GLY A 363 12.14 14.52 -13.61
N ILE A 364 10.91 14.07 -13.84
CA ILE A 364 10.47 13.39 -15.06
C ILE A 364 9.55 14.30 -15.88
N ASP A 365 9.85 14.46 -17.17
CA ASP A 365 8.93 15.08 -18.12
C ASP A 365 8.16 14.01 -18.91
N THR A 366 6.88 14.28 -19.18
CA THR A 366 6.07 13.45 -20.06
C THR A 366 5.85 14.15 -21.41
N LEU A 367 5.80 13.37 -22.48
CA LEU A 367 5.64 13.86 -23.84
C LEU A 367 4.34 13.31 -24.46
N PRO A 368 3.58 14.12 -25.21
CA PRO A 368 2.36 13.67 -25.88
C PRO A 368 2.65 12.56 -26.91
N ASN A 369 2.00 11.41 -26.74
CA ASN A 369 1.95 10.33 -27.74
C ASN A 369 0.75 9.40 -27.42
N LYS A 370 0.64 8.26 -28.11
CA LYS A 370 -0.48 7.31 -27.93
C LYS A 370 -0.45 6.50 -26.63
N ILE A 371 0.69 6.46 -25.93
CA ILE A 371 0.85 5.72 -24.67
C ILE A 371 0.21 6.55 -23.55
N HIS A 372 -0.68 5.91 -22.79
CA HIS A 372 -1.31 6.50 -21.63
C HIS A 372 -0.27 6.67 -20.51
N LYS A 373 -0.25 7.83 -19.86
CA LYS A 373 0.74 8.15 -18.82
C LYS A 373 0.04 8.60 -17.56
N THR A 374 0.28 7.88 -16.47
CA THR A 374 -0.24 8.21 -15.15
C THR A 374 0.93 8.63 -14.28
N ILE A 375 0.90 9.86 -13.77
CA ILE A 375 1.88 10.31 -12.78
C ILE A 375 1.50 9.67 -11.44
N LEU A 376 2.38 8.82 -10.90
CA LEU A 376 2.12 8.09 -9.66
C LEU A 376 2.52 8.91 -8.43
N LEU A 377 3.71 9.51 -8.46
CA LEU A 377 4.30 10.27 -7.36
C LEU A 377 4.90 11.57 -7.89
N THR A 378 4.74 12.65 -7.12
CA THR A 378 5.25 13.99 -7.40
C THR A 378 5.97 14.58 -6.20
N SER A 379 6.81 15.59 -6.42
CA SER A 379 7.19 16.51 -5.34
C SER A 379 5.96 17.29 -4.84
N SER A 380 6.11 17.93 -3.69
CA SER A 380 5.14 18.91 -3.21
C SER A 380 5.08 20.14 -4.14
N PRO A 381 4.03 20.97 -4.02
CA PRO A 381 3.94 22.25 -4.73
C PRO A 381 5.08 23.23 -4.42
N ILE A 382 5.79 23.04 -3.30
CA ILE A 382 6.86 23.92 -2.82
C ILE A 382 8.21 23.23 -3.06
N SER A 383 8.55 23.10 -4.34
CA SER A 383 9.76 22.42 -4.80
C SER A 383 10.67 23.33 -5.62
N LYS A 384 11.93 22.89 -5.78
CA LYS A 384 12.97 23.58 -6.53
C LYS A 384 13.77 22.59 -7.37
N ILE A 385 13.98 22.92 -8.63
CA ILE A 385 14.90 22.21 -9.52
C ILE A 385 16.32 22.75 -9.31
N VAL A 386 17.28 21.84 -9.19
CA VAL A 386 18.71 22.14 -9.06
C VAL A 386 19.44 21.57 -10.28
N GLY A 387 20.03 22.45 -11.09
CA GLY A 387 20.82 22.07 -12.26
C GLY A 387 22.21 21.54 -11.91
N MET A 388 22.75 20.68 -12.78
CA MET A 388 24.08 20.05 -12.61
C MET A 388 25.17 20.80 -13.42
N PRO A 389 26.45 20.71 -13.02
CA PRO A 389 26.95 20.11 -11.78
C PRO A 389 26.74 21.01 -10.57
N ILE A 390 26.71 20.43 -9.36
CA ILE A 390 26.60 21.20 -8.11
C ILE A 390 27.41 20.58 -6.96
N GLU A 391 28.00 21.43 -6.13
CA GLU A 391 28.58 21.05 -4.84
C GLU A 391 27.45 20.91 -3.79
N ILE A 392 27.38 19.77 -3.12
CA ILE A 392 26.51 19.50 -1.97
C ILE A 392 27.38 19.49 -0.71
N ASN A 393 27.48 20.65 -0.07
CA ASN A 393 28.13 20.78 1.22
C ASN A 393 27.10 20.70 2.35
N ILE A 394 27.20 19.66 3.19
CA ILE A 394 26.23 19.37 4.24
C ILE A 394 26.01 20.52 5.23
N ASN A 395 27.08 21.23 5.62
CA ASN A 395 27.00 22.33 6.59
C ASN A 395 26.33 23.57 6.00
N LYS A 396 26.64 23.89 4.73
CA LYS A 396 25.99 24.99 4.00
C LYS A 396 24.50 24.68 3.81
N GLU A 397 24.18 23.45 3.41
CA GLU A 397 22.81 23.00 3.16
C GLU A 397 21.98 23.03 4.44
N ILE A 398 22.46 22.48 5.56
CA ILE A 398 21.73 22.50 6.83
C ILE A 398 21.46 23.92 7.30
N THR A 399 22.45 24.80 7.22
CA THR A 399 22.29 26.21 7.62
C THR A 399 21.20 26.88 6.78
N LYS A 400 21.20 26.66 5.46
CA LYS A 400 20.18 27.20 4.56
C LYS A 400 18.80 26.60 4.83
N ASN A 401 18.72 25.29 5.03
CA ASN A 401 17.47 24.56 5.21
C ASN A 401 16.79 24.94 6.53
N LEU A 402 17.55 25.12 7.62
CA LEU A 402 17.03 25.62 8.89
C LEU A 402 16.49 27.05 8.77
N LYS A 403 17.14 27.90 7.97
CA LYS A 403 16.64 29.25 7.69
C LYS A 403 15.31 29.20 6.94
N ILE A 404 15.22 28.36 5.90
CA ILE A 404 13.99 28.14 5.11
C ILE A 404 12.83 27.70 6.00
N LEU A 405 13.05 26.77 6.94
CA LEU A 405 11.97 26.31 7.82
C LEU A 405 11.55 27.35 8.87
N LYS A 406 12.46 28.25 9.29
CA LYS A 406 12.15 29.30 10.27
C LYS A 406 11.48 30.52 9.65
N GLU A 407 11.96 30.96 8.49
CA GLU A 407 11.54 32.20 7.84
C GLU A 407 10.49 31.95 6.74
N GLY A 408 10.31 30.71 6.32
CA GLY A 408 9.48 30.31 5.18
C GLY A 408 10.29 30.18 3.88
N PRO A 409 9.85 29.31 2.95
CA PRO A 409 10.50 29.14 1.65
C PRO A 409 10.30 30.38 0.78
N SER A 410 11.37 30.82 0.12
CA SER A 410 11.29 31.88 -0.88
C SER A 410 10.43 31.45 -2.06
N LEU A 411 9.40 32.23 -2.38
CA LEU A 411 8.51 32.00 -3.51
C LEU A 411 9.24 32.05 -4.86
N GLU A 412 10.39 32.72 -4.96
CA GLU A 412 11.19 32.73 -6.19
C GLU A 412 12.07 31.48 -6.33
N GLU A 413 12.58 30.96 -5.20
CA GLU A 413 13.43 29.77 -5.19
C GLU A 413 12.62 28.48 -5.33
N PHE A 414 11.46 28.39 -4.70
CA PHE A 414 10.61 27.19 -4.63
C PHE A 414 9.33 27.34 -5.47
N LYS A 415 9.50 27.65 -6.76
CA LYS A 415 8.41 27.87 -7.72
C LYS A 415 8.19 26.74 -8.72
N ALA A 416 8.87 25.62 -8.58
CA ALA A 416 8.84 24.56 -9.59
C ALA A 416 7.53 23.74 -9.58
N GLY A 417 6.73 23.85 -8.52
CA GLY A 417 5.44 23.15 -8.42
C GLY A 417 5.59 21.65 -8.20
N GLU A 418 4.56 20.89 -8.56
CA GLU A 418 4.59 19.43 -8.47
C GLU A 418 5.38 18.84 -9.65
N ILE A 419 6.54 18.28 -9.35
CA ILE A 419 7.43 17.67 -10.33
C ILE A 419 7.19 16.16 -10.32
N PRO A 420 6.90 15.51 -11.46
CA PRO A 420 6.76 14.05 -11.53
C PRO A 420 8.06 13.32 -11.16
N LEU A 421 7.95 12.32 -10.28
CA LEU A 421 9.08 11.49 -9.78
C LEU A 421 8.91 10.00 -10.11
N ALA A 422 7.66 9.55 -10.31
CA ALA A 422 7.36 8.21 -10.80
C ALA A 422 6.19 8.25 -11.79
N VAL A 423 6.34 7.57 -12.93
CA VAL A 423 5.36 7.58 -14.02
C VAL A 423 5.07 6.15 -14.49
N LEU A 424 3.78 5.81 -14.59
CA LEU A 424 3.26 4.60 -15.20
C LEU A 424 2.90 4.88 -16.67
N LEU A 425 3.35 4.01 -17.56
CA LEU A 425 3.09 4.01 -18.99
C LEU A 425 2.29 2.76 -19.36
N GLU A 426 1.19 2.93 -20.10
CA GLU A 426 0.30 1.83 -20.47
C GLU A 426 -0.18 1.93 -21.92
N GLY A 427 -0.30 0.78 -22.58
CA GLY A 427 -0.84 0.67 -23.92
C GLY A 427 0.10 -0.05 -24.88
N SER A 428 0.04 0.32 -26.15
CA SER A 428 0.94 -0.20 -27.19
C SER A 428 2.11 0.76 -27.42
N PHE A 429 3.32 0.22 -27.32
CA PHE A 429 4.59 0.94 -27.40
C PHE A 429 5.17 0.81 -28.81
N PRO A 430 5.62 1.90 -29.45
CA PRO A 430 6.38 1.82 -30.69
C PRO A 430 7.83 1.45 -30.38
N SER A 431 8.44 0.54 -31.15
CA SER A 431 9.85 0.18 -30.96
C SER A 431 10.76 1.41 -31.01
N ALA A 432 11.70 1.50 -30.06
CA ALA A 432 12.80 2.46 -30.04
C ALA A 432 13.68 2.35 -31.29
N TYR A 433 13.69 1.17 -31.92
CA TYR A 433 14.45 0.86 -33.13
C TYR A 433 13.62 0.92 -34.41
N LYS A 434 12.35 1.37 -34.34
CA LYS A 434 11.54 1.63 -35.53
C LYS A 434 12.25 2.68 -36.40
N ASN A 435 12.58 2.31 -37.63
CA ASN A 435 13.35 3.10 -38.60
C ASN A 435 14.80 3.41 -38.16
N ARG A 436 15.39 2.59 -37.31
CA ARG A 436 16.83 2.66 -36.95
C ARG A 436 17.56 1.40 -37.40
N VAL A 437 18.89 1.49 -37.45
CA VAL A 437 19.74 0.32 -37.69
C VAL A 437 19.61 -0.63 -36.50
N LYS A 438 19.25 -1.88 -36.77
CA LYS A 438 19.08 -2.92 -35.74
C LYS A 438 20.44 -3.52 -35.41
N PRO A 439 20.83 -3.62 -34.12
CA PRO A 439 22.14 -4.14 -33.72
C PRO A 439 22.37 -5.61 -34.12
N PHE A 440 21.31 -6.40 -34.18
CA PHE A 440 21.34 -7.79 -34.66
C PHE A 440 20.04 -8.16 -35.38
N LYS A 441 20.06 -9.26 -36.15
CA LYS A 441 18.89 -9.75 -36.90
C LYS A 441 18.11 -10.77 -36.09
N ILE A 442 16.78 -10.63 -36.06
CA ILE A 442 15.84 -11.59 -35.45
C ILE A 442 14.74 -11.94 -36.45
N ARG A 443 14.18 -13.15 -36.36
CA ARG A 443 13.14 -13.63 -37.29
C ARG A 443 11.81 -12.88 -37.14
N ASN A 444 11.37 -12.66 -35.89
CA ASN A 444 10.08 -12.08 -35.56
C ASN A 444 10.23 -10.69 -34.92
N ASN A 445 10.88 -9.77 -35.63
CA ASN A 445 10.99 -8.39 -35.16
C ASN A 445 9.61 -7.71 -35.15
N LYS A 446 9.29 -7.04 -34.05
CA LYS A 446 8.09 -6.21 -33.91
C LYS A 446 8.47 -4.74 -33.82
N ASP A 447 7.71 -3.89 -34.51
CA ASP A 447 7.87 -2.43 -34.48
C ASP A 447 6.81 -1.73 -33.60
N GLU A 448 5.85 -2.50 -33.10
CA GLU A 448 4.77 -2.07 -32.20
C GLU A 448 4.47 -3.22 -31.23
N SER A 449 4.22 -2.88 -29.97
CA SER A 449 4.05 -3.86 -28.91
C SER A 449 2.63 -4.41 -28.80
N ASN A 450 2.52 -5.62 -28.27
CA ASN A 450 1.29 -6.02 -27.56
C ASN A 450 1.05 -5.04 -26.39
N THR A 451 -0.20 -4.88 -25.94
CA THR A 451 -0.49 -4.05 -24.75
C THR A 451 0.36 -4.49 -23.57
N THR A 452 1.11 -3.56 -23.00
CA THR A 452 1.98 -3.79 -21.83
C THR A 452 2.02 -2.55 -20.95
N LYS A 453 2.74 -2.65 -19.84
CA LYS A 453 2.91 -1.61 -18.84
C LYS A 453 4.39 -1.42 -18.51
N MET A 454 4.79 -0.18 -18.25
CA MET A 454 6.14 0.18 -17.84
C MET A 454 6.08 1.24 -16.75
N ILE A 455 6.80 1.07 -15.65
CA ILE A 455 6.93 2.11 -14.62
C ILE A 455 8.38 2.58 -14.57
N ILE A 456 8.55 3.90 -14.53
CA ILE A 456 9.85 4.58 -14.42
C ILE A 456 9.83 5.42 -13.15
N ILE A 457 10.84 5.20 -12.31
CA ILE A 457 11.10 5.93 -11.07
C ILE A 457 12.49 6.55 -11.20
N SER A 458 12.59 7.87 -11.02
CA SER A 458 13.83 8.65 -11.18
C SER A 458 14.74 8.67 -9.93
N ASP A 459 14.63 7.64 -9.10
CA ASP A 459 15.48 7.36 -7.96
C ASP A 459 15.74 5.84 -7.91
N GLY A 460 16.95 5.46 -8.30
CA GLY A 460 17.46 4.10 -8.25
C GLY A 460 17.62 3.56 -6.83
N SER A 461 17.84 4.44 -5.85
CA SER A 461 18.05 4.06 -4.47
C SER A 461 16.75 3.77 -3.70
N LEU A 462 15.58 4.07 -4.26
CA LEU A 462 14.27 3.86 -3.62
C LEU A 462 14.04 2.41 -3.15
N ILE A 463 14.59 1.43 -3.86
CA ILE A 463 14.53 -0.02 -3.54
C ILE A 463 15.57 -0.47 -2.50
N LYS A 464 16.49 0.41 -2.09
CA LYS A 464 17.64 0.08 -1.25
C LYS A 464 17.25 -0.06 0.22
N ASN A 465 17.30 -1.28 0.75
CA ASN A 465 17.22 -1.51 2.19
C ASN A 465 18.51 -1.08 2.90
N GLN A 466 18.36 -0.57 4.12
CA GLN A 466 19.50 -0.28 4.99
C GLN A 466 20.09 -1.57 5.57
N LEU A 467 21.33 -1.48 6.08
CA LEU A 467 22.01 -2.59 6.75
C LEU A 467 22.30 -2.24 8.22
N GLN A 468 22.17 -3.22 9.10
CA GLN A 468 22.68 -3.18 10.47
C GLN A 468 23.77 -4.24 10.60
N GLY A 469 25.04 -3.82 10.56
CA GLY A 469 26.14 -4.73 10.25
C GLY A 469 25.93 -5.33 8.85
N ASN A 470 25.90 -6.67 8.76
CA ASN A 470 25.57 -7.38 7.53
C ASN A 470 24.08 -7.79 7.43
N ARG A 471 23.26 -7.49 8.43
CA ARG A 471 21.85 -7.85 8.42
C ARG A 471 21.03 -6.81 7.64
N PRO A 472 20.27 -7.22 6.60
CA PRO A 472 19.34 -6.31 5.94
C PRO A 472 18.23 -5.90 6.91
N LEU A 473 17.91 -4.61 6.91
CA LEU A 473 16.73 -4.08 7.56
C LEU A 473 15.54 -4.11 6.60
N GLU A 474 14.35 -3.94 7.14
CA GLU A 474 13.13 -3.86 6.35
C GLU A 474 13.19 -2.64 5.41
N LEU A 475 12.85 -2.82 4.13
CA LEU A 475 12.82 -1.72 3.18
C LEU A 475 11.79 -0.68 3.62
N GLY A 476 12.18 0.60 3.56
CA GLY A 476 11.38 1.71 4.09
C GLY A 476 11.70 2.06 5.54
N TYR A 477 12.36 1.18 6.31
CA TYR A 477 12.81 1.52 7.65
C TYR A 477 14.13 2.30 7.62
N ASP A 478 14.14 3.44 8.30
CA ASP A 478 15.31 4.26 8.52
C ASP A 478 15.81 4.12 9.96
N LYS A 479 16.96 3.46 10.12
CA LYS A 479 17.54 3.15 11.43
C LYS A 479 18.07 4.37 12.19
N TRP A 480 18.30 5.48 11.49
CA TRP A 480 18.80 6.69 12.12
C TRP A 480 17.62 7.47 12.68
N THR A 481 16.59 7.71 11.86
CA THR A 481 15.41 8.44 12.29
C THR A 481 14.40 7.57 13.05
N ASN A 482 14.59 6.25 13.12
CA ASN A 482 13.57 5.26 13.52
C ASN A 482 12.23 5.48 12.79
N ALA A 483 12.30 5.97 11.55
CA ALA A 483 11.14 6.24 10.73
C ALA A 483 10.82 5.06 9.81
N PHE A 484 9.57 4.94 9.38
CA PHE A 484 9.14 3.96 8.40
C PHE A 484 8.43 4.70 7.26
N TYR A 485 8.83 4.42 6.02
CA TYR A 485 8.33 5.06 4.80
C TYR A 485 7.64 4.05 3.88
N GLY A 486 6.83 4.54 2.94
CA GLY A 486 6.01 3.73 2.05
C GLY A 486 6.76 2.99 0.94
N ASN A 487 8.09 3.08 0.86
CA ASN A 487 8.91 2.58 -0.24
C ASN A 487 8.64 1.10 -0.57
N LYS A 488 8.58 0.24 0.45
CA LYS A 488 8.33 -1.20 0.27
C LYS A 488 6.92 -1.46 -0.26
N GLU A 489 5.92 -0.82 0.33
CA GLU A 489 4.52 -0.97 -0.07
C GLU A 489 4.30 -0.46 -1.49
N PHE A 490 4.85 0.72 -1.83
CA PHE A 490 4.80 1.29 -3.17
C PHE A 490 5.37 0.33 -4.22
N LEU A 491 6.55 -0.25 -3.97
CA LEU A 491 7.18 -1.17 -4.93
C LEU A 491 6.44 -2.51 -5.03
N LEU A 492 5.92 -3.05 -3.93
CA LEU A 492 5.10 -4.26 -3.97
C LEU A 492 3.81 -4.01 -4.77
N ASN A 493 3.13 -2.90 -4.52
CA ASN A 493 1.94 -2.51 -5.26
C ASN A 493 2.26 -2.26 -6.74
N THR A 494 3.40 -1.66 -7.04
CA THR A 494 3.89 -1.46 -8.42
C THR A 494 4.04 -2.80 -9.13
N VAL A 495 4.78 -3.76 -8.55
CA VAL A 495 4.97 -5.07 -9.18
C VAL A 495 3.65 -5.82 -9.31
N ASN A 496 2.81 -5.78 -8.27
CA ASN A 496 1.49 -6.37 -8.31
C ASN A 496 0.69 -5.76 -9.45
N TYR A 497 0.57 -4.44 -9.58
CA TYR A 497 -0.16 -3.80 -10.68
C TYR A 497 0.35 -4.17 -12.09
N LEU A 498 1.67 -4.31 -12.24
CA LEU A 498 2.30 -4.68 -13.50
C LEU A 498 2.00 -6.13 -13.92
N LEU A 499 1.77 -7.03 -12.96
CA LEU A 499 1.59 -8.47 -13.16
C LEU A 499 0.17 -8.99 -12.84
N ASP A 500 -0.65 -8.20 -12.18
CA ASP A 500 -1.95 -8.58 -11.64
C ASP A 500 -3.04 -8.41 -12.69
N ASP A 501 -3.60 -9.54 -13.12
CA ASP A 501 -4.78 -9.62 -13.96
C ASP A 501 -6.07 -9.84 -13.14
N SER A 502 -5.96 -10.14 -11.84
CA SER A 502 -7.11 -10.44 -10.96
C SER A 502 -7.82 -9.19 -10.44
N GLY A 503 -7.18 -8.03 -10.57
CA GLY A 503 -7.72 -6.77 -10.05
C GLY A 503 -7.74 -6.70 -8.52
N LEU A 504 -7.07 -7.62 -7.83
CA LEU A 504 -6.94 -7.65 -6.37
C LEU A 504 -6.36 -6.33 -5.84
N ILE A 505 -5.42 -5.73 -6.58
CA ILE A 505 -4.87 -4.43 -6.21
C ILE A 505 -5.92 -3.31 -6.19
N ASN A 506 -6.97 -3.39 -7.01
CA ASN A 506 -8.02 -2.37 -7.10
C ASN A 506 -8.91 -2.31 -5.86
N ILE A 507 -8.90 -3.32 -4.99
CA ILE A 507 -9.61 -3.28 -3.70
C ILE A 507 -9.14 -2.08 -2.87
N ARG A 508 -7.87 -1.68 -3.02
CA ARG A 508 -7.25 -0.58 -2.26
C ARG A 508 -7.82 0.79 -2.55
N SER A 509 -8.42 1.01 -3.72
CA SER A 509 -9.02 2.31 -4.08
C SER A 509 -10.41 2.52 -3.48
N LYS A 510 -10.97 1.52 -2.78
CA LYS A 510 -12.23 1.66 -2.06
C LYS A 510 -12.03 2.59 -0.85
N GLU A 511 -12.79 3.68 -0.82
CA GLU A 511 -12.75 4.65 0.27
C GLU A 511 -13.82 4.31 1.31
N ILE A 512 -13.40 4.08 2.56
CA ILE A 512 -14.29 3.76 3.66
C ILE A 512 -14.22 4.91 4.66
N SER A 513 -15.22 5.79 4.62
CA SER A 513 -15.25 6.96 5.50
C SER A 513 -15.92 6.58 6.82
N VAL A 514 -15.12 6.44 7.87
CA VAL A 514 -15.59 5.94 9.16
C VAL A 514 -15.66 7.11 10.13
N PRO A 515 -16.80 7.81 10.27
CA PRO A 515 -16.89 8.99 11.11
C PRO A 515 -16.71 8.59 12.58
N PHE A 516 -15.94 9.38 13.32
CA PHE A 516 -15.85 9.29 14.76
C PHE A 516 -16.76 10.31 15.43
N LEU A 517 -17.17 9.97 16.66
CA LEU A 517 -17.91 10.89 17.49
C LEU A 517 -16.94 11.89 18.11
N ASP A 518 -17.27 13.17 18.00
CA ASP A 518 -16.57 14.25 18.68
C ASP A 518 -16.63 14.02 20.20
N PRO A 519 -15.50 13.73 20.87
CA PRO A 519 -15.50 13.35 22.28
C PRO A 519 -16.04 14.45 23.19
N GLN A 520 -15.80 15.71 22.83
CA GLN A 520 -16.22 16.87 23.60
C GLN A 520 -17.74 17.05 23.50
N LYS A 521 -18.30 17.03 22.28
CA LYS A 521 -19.76 17.08 22.08
C LYS A 521 -20.47 15.88 22.71
N THR A 522 -19.84 14.71 22.66
CA THR A 522 -20.41 13.48 23.22
C THR A 522 -20.46 13.54 24.74
N ALA A 523 -19.42 14.06 25.39
CA ALA A 523 -19.41 14.32 26.82
C ALA A 523 -20.48 15.36 27.22
N ASP A 524 -20.55 16.48 26.50
CA ASP A 524 -21.48 17.58 26.80
C ASP A 524 -22.96 17.16 26.63
N LYS A 525 -23.26 16.36 25.60
CA LYS A 525 -24.64 15.94 25.29
C LYS A 525 -25.03 14.58 25.86
N ARG A 526 -24.17 13.95 26.66
CA ARG A 526 -24.40 12.60 27.21
C ARG A 526 -25.75 12.48 27.92
N GLY A 527 -26.04 13.41 28.83
CA GLY A 527 -27.29 13.38 29.62
C GLY A 527 -28.55 13.53 28.76
N PHE A 528 -28.50 14.37 27.74
CA PHE A 528 -29.60 14.57 26.80
C PHE A 528 -29.96 13.27 26.07
N TRP A 529 -28.96 12.59 25.51
CA TRP A 529 -29.17 11.31 24.81
C TRP A 529 -29.60 10.19 25.74
N GLN A 530 -29.10 10.15 26.99
CA GLN A 530 -29.56 9.18 28.00
C GLN A 530 -31.05 9.36 28.31
N TRP A 531 -31.51 10.60 28.53
CA TRP A 531 -32.93 10.87 28.80
C TRP A 531 -33.82 10.51 27.61
N ILE A 532 -33.39 10.83 26.39
CA ILE A 532 -34.11 10.43 25.16
C ILE A 532 -34.28 8.91 25.08
N ASN A 533 -33.19 8.15 25.28
CA ASN A 533 -33.22 6.69 25.17
C ASN A 533 -34.05 6.02 26.27
N ILE A 534 -34.24 6.67 27.42
CA ILE A 534 -35.11 6.17 28.49
C ILE A 534 -36.57 6.58 28.27
N LEU A 535 -36.83 7.85 27.94
CA LEU A 535 -38.18 8.40 27.85
C LEU A 535 -38.93 7.95 26.59
N ILE A 536 -38.27 7.87 25.44
CA ILE A 536 -38.96 7.50 24.19
C ILE A 536 -39.61 6.11 24.28
N PRO A 537 -38.93 5.03 24.71
CA PRO A 537 -39.55 3.72 24.86
C PRO A 537 -40.74 3.72 25.82
N LEU A 538 -40.66 4.48 26.92
CA LEU A 538 -41.74 4.62 27.90
C LEU A 538 -42.94 5.35 27.31
N VAL A 539 -42.71 6.42 26.55
CA VAL A 539 -43.77 7.15 25.84
C VAL A 539 -44.43 6.27 24.78
N LEU A 540 -43.65 5.50 24.01
CA LEU A 540 -44.20 4.54 23.03
C LEU A 540 -45.06 3.47 23.71
N LEU A 541 -44.62 2.94 24.86
CA LEU A 541 -45.40 2.00 25.67
C LEU A 541 -46.70 2.63 26.19
N ALA A 542 -46.65 3.87 26.66
CA ALA A 542 -47.83 4.60 27.14
C ALA A 542 -48.82 4.87 26.00
N ILE A 543 -48.34 5.29 24.83
CA ILE A 543 -49.18 5.49 23.63
C ILE A 543 -49.80 4.16 23.20
N PHE A 544 -49.02 3.07 23.15
CA PHE A 544 -49.53 1.75 22.81
C PHE A 544 -50.61 1.30 23.81
N GLY A 545 -50.35 1.45 25.11
CA GLY A 545 -51.32 1.13 26.16
C GLY A 545 -52.60 1.96 26.06
N GLY A 546 -52.48 3.26 25.77
CA GLY A 546 -53.61 4.17 25.58
C GLY A 546 -54.45 3.82 24.34
N LEU A 547 -53.81 3.64 23.19
CA LEU A 547 -54.47 3.23 21.94
C LEU A 547 -55.13 1.86 22.10
N PHE A 548 -54.43 0.89 22.68
CA PHE A 548 -54.97 -0.44 22.95
C PHE A 548 -56.20 -0.35 23.87
N GLY A 549 -56.13 0.44 24.94
CA GLY A 549 -57.26 0.69 25.83
C GLY A 549 -58.45 1.33 25.14
N TYR A 550 -58.21 2.35 24.30
CA TYR A 550 -59.24 3.03 23.52
C TYR A 550 -59.92 2.08 22.51
N PHE A 551 -59.15 1.34 21.72
CA PHE A 551 -59.69 0.39 20.75
C PHE A 551 -60.39 -0.80 21.42
N ARG A 552 -59.91 -1.24 22.59
CA ARG A 552 -60.58 -2.27 23.38
C ARG A 552 -61.93 -1.78 23.88
N LYS A 553 -62.00 -0.56 24.44
CA LYS A 553 -63.28 0.05 24.86
C LYS A 553 -64.24 0.14 23.69
N LYS A 554 -63.85 0.72 22.55
CA LYS A 554 -64.72 0.86 21.37
C LYS A 554 -65.25 -0.47 20.78
N LYS A 555 -64.57 -1.59 21.03
CA LYS A 555 -64.91 -2.90 20.44
C LYS A 555 -65.67 -3.83 21.39
N TYR A 556 -65.48 -3.69 22.70
CA TYR A 556 -66.03 -4.58 23.73
C TYR A 556 -66.87 -3.86 24.79
N THR A 557 -67.04 -2.55 24.66
CA THR A 557 -67.96 -1.70 25.42
C THR A 557 -68.75 -0.89 24.39
#